data_AF-A0A7J8P866-F1
#
_entry.id   AF-A0A7J8P866-F1
#
_cell.length_a   1.000
_cell.length_b   1.000
_cell.length_c   1.000
_cell.angle_alpha   90.00
_cell.angle_beta   90.00
_cell.angle_gamma   90.00
#
_symmetry.space_group_name_H-M   'P 1'
#
loop_
_entity.id
_entity.type
_entity.pdbx_description
1 polymer ?
#
loop_
_entity_poly.entity_id
_entity_poly.type
_entity_poly.pdbx_seq_one_letter_code
_entity_poly.pdbx_strand_id
1 'polypeptide(L)'
;LETKATFEVGVPLIGKAGVEISSKLEAGIEWGETKTTTTVMEANHQAHVPPMTKVTVYLSMTHGTCDVPFVFTQKDTFYNGTVVTTDVTGNTFTGANYYNIQY
;
A
#
# COMPACT_ATOMS: atom_id res chain seq x y z
N LEU A 1 -12.80 22.55 -15.68
CA LEU A 1 -12.98 22.72 -14.23
C LEU A 1 -12.43 21.45 -13.60
N GLU A 2 -11.24 21.48 -13.03
CA GLU A 2 -10.63 20.30 -12.42
C GLU A 2 -11.19 20.15 -11.01
N THR A 3 -12.03 19.13 -10.80
CA THR A 3 -12.54 18.79 -9.48
C THR A 3 -11.47 17.96 -8.77
N LYS A 4 -10.85 18.52 -7.73
CA LYS A 4 -9.86 17.81 -6.92
C LYS A 4 -10.60 16.89 -5.93
N ALA A 5 -10.57 15.58 -6.17
CA ALA A 5 -11.03 14.59 -5.20
C ALA A 5 -9.92 14.33 -4.17
N THR A 6 -10.26 14.39 -2.88
CA THR A 6 -9.32 14.05 -1.80
C THR A 6 -9.79 12.77 -1.13
N PHE A 7 -8.93 11.75 -1.15
CA PHE A 7 -9.17 10.48 -0.48
C PHE A 7 -8.32 10.39 0.78
N GLU A 8 -8.91 9.84 1.82
CA GLU A 8 -8.25 9.38 3.02
C GLU A 8 -8.56 7.89 3.15
N VAL A 9 -7.59 7.05 2.77
CA VAL A 9 -7.79 5.59 2.70
C VAL A 9 -6.59 4.84 3.26
N GLY A 10 -6.86 3.65 3.81
CA GLY A 10 -5.82 2.66 4.07
C GLY A 10 -5.42 1.99 2.77
N VAL A 11 -4.12 1.81 2.55
CA VAL A 11 -3.56 1.22 1.34
C VAL A 11 -3.40 -0.29 1.56
N PRO A 12 -3.94 -1.14 0.66
CA PRO A 12 -3.68 -2.57 0.71
C PRO A 12 -2.20 -2.91 0.47
N LEU A 13 -1.65 -3.79 1.28
CA LEU A 13 -0.26 -4.26 1.25
C LEU A 13 -0.21 -5.78 1.40
N ILE A 14 0.74 -6.43 0.75
CA ILE A 14 0.99 -7.87 0.92
C ILE A 14 1.82 -8.05 2.20
N GLY A 15 1.22 -8.69 3.20
CA GLY A 15 1.84 -9.11 4.44
C GLY A 15 2.22 -10.59 4.44
N LYS A 16 2.49 -11.15 5.62
CA LYS A 16 2.88 -12.57 5.76
C LYS A 16 1.69 -13.52 5.58
N ALA A 17 0.50 -13.09 6.01
CA ALA A 17 -0.72 -13.91 6.00
C ALA A 17 -1.59 -13.68 4.74
N GLY A 18 -1.23 -12.70 3.90
CA GLY A 18 -2.02 -12.30 2.74
C GLY A 18 -2.07 -10.79 2.60
N VAL A 19 -3.13 -10.26 1.97
CA VAL A 19 -3.35 -8.82 1.83
C VAL A 19 -3.88 -8.24 3.13
N GLU A 20 -3.26 -7.17 3.61
CA GLU A 20 -3.59 -6.42 4.81
C GLU A 20 -3.79 -4.94 4.45
N ILE A 21 -4.63 -4.22 5.18
CA ILE A 21 -4.80 -2.76 4.98
C ILE A 21 -3.85 -2.01 5.90
N SER A 22 -3.11 -1.03 5.35
CA SER A 22 -2.19 -0.23 6.13
C SER A 22 -2.90 0.51 7.27
N SER A 23 -2.29 0.53 8.45
CA SER A 23 -2.76 1.32 9.59
C SER A 23 -2.56 2.82 9.38
N LYS A 24 -1.64 3.21 8.48
CA LYS A 24 -1.44 4.60 8.08
C LYS A 24 -2.46 4.97 7.01
N LEU A 25 -3.24 6.02 7.30
CA LEU A 25 -4.12 6.68 6.35
C LEU A 25 -3.27 7.49 5.38
N GLU A 26 -3.44 7.24 4.09
CA GLU A 26 -2.84 8.08 3.05
C GLU A 26 -3.83 9.16 2.60
N ALA A 27 -3.36 10.40 2.62
CA ALA A 27 -4.07 11.56 2.09
C ALA A 27 -3.43 12.01 0.77
N GLY A 28 -4.23 12.63 -0.10
CA GLY A 28 -3.74 13.22 -1.35
C GLY A 28 -3.37 12.20 -2.42
N ILE A 29 -4.01 11.03 -2.41
CA ILE A 29 -3.98 10.11 -3.55
C ILE A 29 -4.86 10.70 -4.65
N GLU A 30 -4.28 10.89 -5.83
CA GLU A 30 -5.04 11.32 -7.02
C GLU A 30 -5.61 10.10 -7.73
N TRP A 31 -6.89 10.18 -8.08
CA TRP A 31 -7.58 9.07 -8.72
C TRP A 31 -7.00 8.79 -10.10
N GLY A 32 -6.72 7.52 -10.39
CA GLY A 32 -6.20 7.07 -11.68
C GLY A 32 -4.69 7.26 -11.85
N GLU A 33 -4.01 7.84 -10.86
CA GLU A 33 -2.55 7.96 -10.88
C GLU A 33 -1.86 6.84 -10.10
N THR A 34 -0.63 6.51 -10.53
CA THR A 34 0.24 5.60 -9.79
C THR A 34 1.14 6.40 -8.86
N LYS A 35 1.01 6.15 -7.56
CA LYS A 35 1.89 6.73 -6.54
C LYS A 35 2.95 5.71 -6.12
N THR A 36 4.22 6.10 -6.22
CA THR A 36 5.35 5.28 -5.77
C THR A 36 5.88 5.84 -4.45
N THR A 37 5.94 5.00 -3.42
CA THR A 37 6.49 5.36 -2.12
C THR A 37 7.69 4.48 -1.80
N THR A 38 8.83 5.10 -1.48
CA THR A 38 10.01 4.37 -1.00
C THR A 38 9.94 4.22 0.51
N THR A 39 9.97 2.98 1.00
CA THR A 39 10.02 2.66 2.42
C THR A 39 11.36 2.02 2.74
N VAL A 40 12.02 2.49 3.81
CA VAL A 40 13.24 1.87 4.32
C VAL A 40 12.83 0.76 5.29
N MET A 41 13.26 -0.47 5.01
CA MET A 41 13.06 -1.62 5.89
C MET A 41 14.38 -1.94 6.59
N GLU A 42 14.35 -1.97 7.92
CA GLU A 42 15.52 -2.31 8.73
C GLU A 42 15.40 -3.74 9.26
N ALA A 43 16.46 -4.53 9.12
CA ALA A 43 16.56 -5.89 9.64
C ALA A 43 17.88 -6.06 10.40
N ASN A 44 17.79 -6.46 11.66
CA ASN A 44 18.96 -6.71 12.51
C ASN A 44 19.14 -8.21 12.72
N HIS A 45 20.30 -8.75 12.31
CA HIS A 45 20.65 -10.16 12.49
C HIS A 45 22.05 -10.28 13.11
N GLN A 46 22.16 -11.06 14.18
CA GLN A 46 23.43 -11.35 14.83
C GLN A 46 23.95 -12.72 14.40
N ALA A 47 25.00 -12.73 13.57
CA ALA A 47 25.66 -13.96 13.14
C ALA A 47 26.76 -14.35 14.14
N HIS A 48 26.67 -15.57 14.71
CA HIS A 48 27.77 -16.15 15.48
C HIS A 48 28.78 -16.79 14.52
N VAL A 49 30.05 -16.36 14.59
CA VAL A 49 31.13 -16.89 13.75
C VAL A 49 32.13 -17.63 14.64
N PRO A 50 32.14 -18.98 14.64
CA PRO A 50 33.14 -19.76 15.35
C PRO A 50 34.58 -19.49 14.86
N PRO A 51 35.60 -19.77 15.69
CA PRO A 51 36.99 -19.63 15.28
C PRO A 51 37.29 -20.39 13.99
N MET A 52 38.08 -19.77 13.10
CA MET A 52 38.51 -20.36 11.82
C MET A 52 37.38 -20.71 10.85
N THR A 53 36.20 -20.06 10.94
CA THR A 53 35.08 -20.27 10.01
C THR A 53 34.68 -18.99 9.27
N LYS A 54 33.86 -19.15 8.22
CA LYS A 54 33.25 -18.03 7.46
C LYS A 54 31.72 -18.21 7.45
N VAL A 55 31.00 -17.17 7.84
CA VAL A 55 29.53 -17.10 7.71
C VAL A 55 29.19 -16.10 6.61
N THR A 56 28.30 -16.49 5.70
CA THR A 56 27.73 -15.63 4.67
C THR A 56 26.24 -15.51 4.94
N VAL A 57 25.75 -14.29 5.12
CA VAL A 57 24.32 -14.00 5.29
C VAL A 57 23.75 -13.53 3.96
N TYR A 58 22.60 -14.09 3.57
CA TYR A 58 21.89 -13.71 2.35
C TYR A 58 20.54 -13.12 2.74
N LEU A 59 20.34 -11.84 2.44
CA LEU A 59 19.03 -11.20 2.62
C LEU A 59 18.19 -11.42 1.35
N SER A 60 16.99 -11.96 1.53
CA SER A 60 16.00 -12.14 0.48
C SER A 60 14.68 -11.48 0.85
N MET A 61 13.97 -10.97 -0.16
CA MET A 61 12.66 -10.35 -0.03
C MET A 61 11.82 -10.65 -1.28
N THR A 62 10.51 -10.75 -1.11
CA THR A 62 9.59 -11.01 -2.22
C THR A 62 8.97 -9.71 -2.69
N HIS A 63 9.05 -9.42 -3.99
CA HIS A 63 8.31 -8.33 -4.62
C HIS A 63 7.04 -8.91 -5.23
N GLY A 64 5.87 -8.52 -4.71
CA GLY A 64 4.58 -9.02 -5.20
C GLY A 64 3.66 -7.91 -5.61
N THR A 65 2.71 -8.25 -6.48
CA THR A 65 1.60 -7.40 -6.90
C THR A 65 0.29 -7.98 -6.37
N CYS A 66 -0.67 -7.13 -6.04
CA CYS A 66 -2.00 -7.54 -5.63
C CYS A 66 -3.08 -6.65 -6.26
N ASP A 67 -4.21 -7.26 -6.58
CA ASP A 67 -5.42 -6.60 -7.05
C ASP A 67 -6.50 -6.76 -6.00
N VAL A 68 -7.02 -5.63 -5.51
CA VAL A 68 -7.97 -5.57 -4.40
C VAL A 68 -9.23 -4.83 -4.84
N PRO A 69 -10.35 -5.54 -5.03
CA PRO A 69 -11.64 -4.90 -5.33
C PRO A 69 -12.10 -4.01 -4.18
N PHE A 70 -12.64 -2.84 -4.48
CA PHE A 70 -13.21 -1.93 -3.48
C PHE A 70 -14.46 -1.21 -3.97
N VAL A 71 -15.22 -0.73 -3.00
CA VAL A 71 -16.39 0.14 -3.19
C VAL A 71 -16.21 1.39 -2.34
N PHE A 72 -16.76 2.51 -2.77
CA PHE A 72 -16.73 3.75 -1.99
C PHE A 72 -17.97 4.59 -2.27
N THR A 73 -18.31 5.45 -1.32
CA THR A 73 -19.40 6.41 -1.45
C THR A 73 -18.83 7.78 -1.76
N GLN A 74 -19.23 8.36 -2.90
CA GLN A 74 -18.86 9.70 -3.32
C GLN A 74 -19.91 10.71 -2.87
N LYS A 75 -19.47 11.85 -2.33
CA LYS A 75 -20.34 12.96 -1.93
C LYS A 75 -19.95 14.23 -2.67
N ASP A 76 -20.78 14.64 -3.62
CA ASP A 76 -20.56 15.83 -4.44
C ASP A 76 -21.42 17.00 -3.95
N THR A 77 -20.84 18.19 -3.89
CA THR A 77 -21.58 19.44 -3.59
C THR A 77 -21.56 20.33 -4.82
N PHE A 78 -22.73 20.54 -5.43
CA PHE A 78 -22.86 21.39 -6.61
C PHE A 78 -22.89 22.88 -6.26
N TYR A 79 -22.68 23.73 -7.26
CA TYR A 79 -22.68 25.20 -7.10
C TYR A 79 -23.97 25.77 -6.48
N ASN A 80 -25.09 25.10 -6.68
CA ASN A 80 -26.38 25.47 -6.10
C ASN A 80 -26.55 24.99 -4.65
N GLY A 81 -25.51 24.42 -4.02
CA GLY A 81 -25.54 23.86 -2.68
C GLY A 81 -26.19 22.48 -2.57
N THR A 82 -26.65 21.89 -3.68
CA THR A 82 -27.20 20.54 -3.67
C THR A 82 -26.09 19.54 -3.43
N VAL A 83 -26.33 18.63 -2.49
CA VAL A 83 -25.42 17.51 -2.19
C VAL A 83 -25.99 16.24 -2.80
N VAL A 84 -25.20 15.55 -3.62
CA VAL A 84 -25.53 14.23 -4.16
C VAL A 84 -24.56 13.20 -3.60
N THR A 85 -25.10 12.05 -3.24
CA THR A 85 -24.33 10.92 -2.72
C THR A 85 -24.54 9.71 -3.62
N THR A 86 -23.44 9.11 -4.05
CA THR A 86 -23.44 8.01 -5.03
C THR A 86 -22.56 6.88 -4.52
N ASP A 87 -23.10 5.65 -4.49
CA ASP A 87 -22.31 4.45 -4.23
C ASP A 87 -21.65 3.98 -5.53
N VAL A 88 -20.33 3.84 -5.51
CA VAL A 88 -19.52 3.47 -6.67
C VAL A 88 -18.94 2.07 -6.46
N THR A 89 -19.23 1.18 -7.40
CA THR A 89 -18.83 -0.24 -7.36
C THR A 89 -18.02 -0.64 -8.58
N GLY A 90 -17.30 -1.76 -8.51
CA GLY A 90 -16.55 -2.30 -9.65
C GLY A 90 -15.14 -1.71 -9.80
N ASN A 91 -14.60 -1.12 -8.74
CA ASN A 91 -13.25 -0.57 -8.73
C ASN A 91 -12.26 -1.62 -8.22
N THR A 92 -11.02 -1.51 -8.68
CA THR A 92 -9.91 -2.36 -8.25
C THR A 92 -8.71 -1.49 -7.96
N PHE A 93 -8.11 -1.68 -6.79
CA PHE A 93 -6.80 -1.14 -6.46
C PHE A 93 -5.73 -2.14 -6.88
N THR A 94 -4.74 -1.69 -7.65
CA THR A 94 -3.57 -2.49 -8.00
C THR A 94 -2.35 -1.92 -7.28
N GLY A 95 -1.74 -2.72 -6.41
CA GLY A 95 -0.59 -2.33 -5.61
C GLY A 95 0.56 -3.32 -5.74
N ALA A 96 1.77 -2.85 -5.45
CA ALA A 96 2.96 -3.69 -5.36
C ALA A 96 3.79 -3.29 -4.13
N ASN A 97 4.33 -4.28 -3.43
CA ASN A 97 5.25 -4.03 -2.32
C ASN A 97 6.23 -5.19 -2.11
N TYR A 98 7.30 -4.88 -1.39
CA TYR A 98 8.22 -5.88 -0.85
C TYR A 98 7.69 -6.43 0.47
N TYR A 99 7.78 -7.75 0.64
CA TYR A 99 7.33 -8.45 1.85
C TYR A 99 8.16 -9.72 2.07
N ASN A 100 7.90 -10.41 3.18
CA ASN A 100 8.54 -11.69 3.52
C ASN A 100 10.08 -11.62 3.52
N ILE A 101 10.64 -10.76 4.37
CA ILE A 101 12.09 -10.63 4.58
C ILE A 101 12.63 -11.91 5.23
N GLN A 102 13.67 -12.50 4.64
CA GLN A 102 14.35 -13.71 5.11
C GLN A 102 15.87 -13.50 5.09
N TYR A 103 16.57 -13.97 6.13
CA TYR A 103 18.03 -13.86 6.28
C TYR A 103 18.59 -15.00 7.15
#